data_AF-A0A227JI88-F1
#
_entry.id   AF-A0A227JI88-F1
#
_cell.length_a   1.000
_cell.length_b   1.000
_cell.length_c   1.000
_cell.angle_alpha   90.00
_cell.angle_beta   90.00
_cell.angle_gamma   90.00
#
_symmetry.space_group_name_H-M   'P 1'
#
loop_
_entity.id
_entity.type
_entity.pdbx_description
1 polymer ?
#
loop_
_entity_poly.entity_id
_entity_poly.type
_entity_poly.pdbx_seq_one_letter_code
_entity_poly.pdbx_strand_id
1 'polypeptide(L)' 'MQTFAEISAVRGHLKTFKREGRKIAFVPTMGNLHEGHLTLVRKARE' A
#
# COMPACT_ATOMS: atom_id res chain seq x y z
N MET A 1 -5.53 -9.13 -2.67
CA MET A 1 -4.60 -8.12 -3.21
C MET A 1 -5.37 -7.32 -4.25
N GLN A 2 -5.37 -6.00 -4.16
CA GLN A 2 -6.06 -5.11 -5.10
C GLN A 2 -5.02 -4.30 -5.87
N THR A 3 -5.22 -4.13 -7.17
CA THR A 3 -4.37 -3.31 -8.05
C THR A 3 -5.17 -2.12 -8.56
N PHE A 4 -4.55 -0.94 -8.63
CA PHE A 4 -5.16 0.28 -9.14
C PHE A 4 -4.24 0.89 -10.18
N ALA A 5 -4.79 1.28 -11.33
CA ALA A 5 -4.05 1.96 -12.39
C ALA A 5 -4.31 3.48 -12.45
N GLU A 6 -5.27 3.97 -11.64
CA GLU A 6 -5.72 5.36 -11.64
C GLU A 6 -5.54 6.02 -10.28
N ILE A 7 -5.06 7.27 -10.27
CA ILE A 7 -4.83 8.05 -9.04
C ILE A 7 -6.14 8.27 -8.28
N SER A 8 -7.24 8.55 -8.98
CA SER A 8 -8.56 8.77 -8.40
C SER A 8 -9.07 7.53 -7.65
N ALA A 9 -8.81 6.34 -8.19
CA ALA A 9 -9.22 5.08 -7.59
C ALA A 9 -8.46 4.79 -6.29
N VAL A 10 -7.13 4.97 -6.27
CA VAL A 10 -6.32 4.85 -5.05
C VAL A 10 -6.78 5.84 -3.98
N ARG A 11 -6.99 7.12 -4.35
CA ARG A 11 -7.46 8.16 -3.43
C ARG A 11 -8.83 7.83 -2.85
N GLY A 12 -9.76 7.33 -3.66
CA GLY A 12 -11.09 6.90 -3.20
C GLY A 12 -11.00 5.75 -2.19
N HIS A 13 -10.19 4.74 -2.48
CA HIS A 13 -10.02 3.59 -1.61
C HIS A 13 -9.39 3.96 -0.26
N LEU A 14 -8.35 4.80 -0.26
CA LEU A 14 -7.67 5.25 0.96
C LEU A 14 -8.58 6.12 1.85
N LYS A 15 -9.55 6.86 1.30
CA LYS A 15 -10.49 7.66 2.10
C LYS A 15 -11.30 6.80 3.07
N THR A 16 -11.72 5.61 2.66
CA THR A 16 -12.48 4.68 3.50
C THR A 16 -11.67 4.27 4.73
N PHE A 17 -10.42 3.81 4.53
CA PHE A 17 -9.56 3.42 5.65
C PHE A 17 -9.19 4.57 6.57
N LYS A 18 -8.99 5.78 6.02
CA LYS A 18 -8.77 6.98 6.83
C LYS A 18 -9.99 7.32 7.69
N ARG A 19 -11.20 7.22 7.14
CA ARG A 19 -12.45 7.43 7.89
C ARG A 19 -12.65 6.39 9.00
N GLU A 20 -12.20 5.16 8.78
CA GLU A 20 -12.20 4.08 9.77
C GLU A 20 -11.07 4.23 10.82
N GLY A 21 -10.23 5.27 10.73
CA GLY A 21 -9.12 5.49 11.66
C GLY A 21 -7.98 4.47 11.55
N ARG A 22 -7.89 3.74 10.42
CA ARG A 22 -6.87 2.70 10.23
C ARG A 22 -5.50 3.32 9.94
N LYS A 23 -4.45 2.70 10.50
CA LYS A 23 -3.05 3.01 10.14
C LYS A 23 -2.74 2.44 8.76
N ILE A 24 -2.04 3.22 7.94
CA ILE A 24 -1.68 2.87 6.56
C ILE A 24 -0.16 2.99 6.43
N ALA A 25 0.50 1.91 6.01
CA ALA A 25 1.92 1.89 5.69
C ALA A 25 2.13 1.99 4.17
N PHE A 26 3.26 2.56 3.74
CA PHE A 26 3.58 2.78 2.33
C PHE A 26 4.96 2.22 2.00
N VAL A 27 5.03 1.35 0.99
CA VAL A 27 6.27 0.76 0.48
C VAL A 27 6.39 1.14 -1.01
N PRO A 28 7.04 2.27 -1.35
CA PRO A 28 7.25 2.65 -2.74
C PRO A 28 8.27 1.73 -3.41
N THR A 29 7.97 1.26 -4.62
CA THR A 29 8.89 0.45 -5.45
C THR A 29 8.73 0.84 -6.92
N MET A 30 9.71 0.50 -7.74
CA MET A 30 9.65 0.64 -9.20
C MET A 30 9.34 -0.69 -9.92
N GLY A 31 8.91 -1.73 -9.19
CA GLY A 31 8.72 -3.10 -9.73
C GLY A 31 9.95 -3.99 -9.53
N ASN A 32 10.01 -5.11 -10.28
CA ASN A 32 11.05 -6.14 -10.18
C ASN A 32 11.35 -6.60 -8.73
N LEU A 33 10.31 -7.09 -8.05
CA LEU A 33 10.36 -7.38 -6.61
C LEU A 33 11.25 -8.59 -6.29
N HIS A 34 11.92 -8.50 -5.15
CA HIS A 34 12.78 -9.54 -4.57
C HIS A 34 12.72 -9.47 -3.04
N GLU A 35 13.42 -10.36 -2.33
CA GLU A 35 13.33 -10.50 -0.86
C GLU A 35 13.53 -9.20 -0.06
N GLY A 36 14.35 -8.28 -0.56
CA GLY A 36 14.54 -6.96 0.07
C GLY A 36 13.23 -6.17 0.13
N HIS A 37 12.48 -6.12 -0.97
CA HIS A 37 11.17 -5.48 -1.03
C HIS A 37 10.15 -6.17 -0.12
N LEU A 38 10.14 -7.52 -0.10
CA LEU A 38 9.22 -8.29 0.73
C LEU A 38 9.50 -8.11 2.23
N THR A 39 10.76 -7.88 2.61
CA THR A 39 11.13 -7.54 3.98
C THR A 39 10.52 -6.22 4.43
N LEU A 40 10.51 -5.20 3.57
CA LEU A 40 9.83 -3.92 3.84
C LEU A 40 8.31 -4.10 3.97
N VAL A 41 7.71 -4.94 3.11
CA VAL A 41 6.26 -5.27 3.20
C VAL A 41 5.92 -6.01 4.48
N ARG A 42 6.78 -6.95 4.92
CA ARG A 42 6.62 -7.63 6.22
C ARG A 42 6.71 -6.64 7.37
N LYS A 43 7.71 -5.75 7.36
CA LYS A 43 7.88 -4.70 8.38
C LYS A 43 6.69 -3.74 8.44
N ALA A 44 6.10 -3.41 7.30
CA ALA A 44 4.93 -2.54 7.20
C ALA A 44 3.64 -3.16 7.77
N ARG A 45 3.61 -4.47 8.04
CA ARG A 45 2.46 -5.18 8.65
C ARG A 45 2.55 -5.30 10.16
N GLU A 46 3.71 -5.08 10.75
CA GLU A 46 3.92 -5.03 12.21
C GLU A 46 3.27 -3.78 12.83
#